data_AF-A0A0P9CB32-F1
#
_entry.id   AF-A0A0P9CB32-F1
#
_cell.length_a   1.000
_cell.length_b   1.000
_cell.length_c   1.000
_cell.angle_alpha   90.00
_cell.angle_beta   90.00
_cell.angle_gamma   90.00
#
_symmetry.space_group_name_H-M   'P 1'
#
loop_
_entity.id
_entity.type
_entity.pdbx_description
1 polymer ?
#
loop_
_entity_poly.entity_id
_entity_poly.type
_entity_poly.pdbx_seq_one_letter_code
_entity_poly.pdbx_strand_id
1 'polypeptide(L)' 'MSNQFYYEVGAFPVFLDEESGRWNVQTSTCSLGGCDICEEFETQEDAHSRAAQLAATKHELDRHACEDCYQEYVKDCW' A
#
# COMPACT_ATOMS: atom_id res chain seq x y z
N MET A 1 -15.13 -14.62 -5.98
CA MET A 1 -14.62 -13.43 -6.71
C MET A 1 -14.98 -12.25 -5.84
N SER A 2 -14.06 -11.85 -4.95
CA SER A 2 -14.27 -10.73 -4.02
C SER A 2 -14.24 -9.42 -4.79
N ASN A 3 -15.23 -8.57 -4.54
CA ASN A 3 -15.36 -7.27 -5.18
C ASN A 3 -14.54 -6.26 -4.37
N GLN A 4 -13.27 -6.07 -4.72
CA GLN A 4 -12.48 -4.97 -4.15
C GLN A 4 -12.95 -3.64 -4.73
N PHE A 5 -13.36 -2.72 -3.85
CA PHE A 5 -13.69 -1.35 -4.20
C PHE A 5 -12.42 -0.50 -4.16
N TYR A 6 -11.93 -0.10 -5.34
CA TYR A 6 -10.74 0.74 -5.49
C TYR A 6 -11.12 2.21 -5.66
N TYR A 7 -10.52 3.08 -4.83
CA TYR A 7 -10.57 4.52 -4.99
C TYR A 7 -9.14 5.07 -5.04
N GLU A 8 -8.84 5.93 -6.02
CA GLU A 8 -7.53 6.57 -6.14
C GLU A 8 -7.60 8.03 -5.71
N VAL A 9 -6.74 8.44 -4.77
CA VAL A 9 -6.51 9.86 -4.45
C VAL A 9 -5.11 10.23 -4.93
N GLY A 10 -5.03 10.82 -6.13
CA GLY A 10 -3.74 11.01 -6.80
C GLY A 10 -3.12 9.66 -7.21
N ALA A 11 -1.90 9.39 -6.75
CA ALA A 11 -1.19 8.14 -7.01
C ALA A 11 -1.33 7.08 -5.88
N PHE A 12 -2.18 7.33 -4.88
CA PHE A 12 -2.28 6.50 -3.66
C PHE A 12 -3.63 5.75 -3.63
N PRO A 13 -3.65 4.45 -3.98
CA PRO A 13 -4.84 3.61 -3.90
C PRO A 13 -5.36 3.45 -2.46
N VAL A 14 -6.68 3.51 -2.31
CA VAL A 14 -7.43 3.22 -1.09
C VAL A 14 -8.40 2.08 -1.37
N PHE A 15 -8.37 1.04 -0.52
CA PHE A 15 -9.22 -0.14 -0.67
C PHE A 15 -9.58 -0.76 0.68
N LEU A 16 -10.71 -1.47 0.73
CA LEU A 16 -11.11 -2.27 1.89
C LEU A 16 -10.49 -3.66 1.76
N ASP A 17 -9.79 -4.10 2.81
CA ASP A 17 -9.47 -5.51 2.97
C ASP A 17 -10.67 -6.22 3.61
N GLU A 18 -11.30 -7.12 2.86
CA GLU A 18 -12.48 -7.86 3.30
C GLU A 18 -12.15 -8.87 4.41
N GLU A 19 -10.90 -9.34 4.52
CA GLU A 19 -10.51 -10.34 5.53
C GLU A 19 -10.33 -9.70 6.90
N SER A 20 -9.55 -8.61 6.98
CA SER A 20 -9.35 -7.87 8.22
C SER A 20 -10.49 -6.89 8.55
N GLY A 21 -11.30 -6.51 7.56
CA GLY A 21 -12.29 -5.44 7.69
C GLY A 21 -11.68 -4.05 7.84
N ARG A 22 -10.40 -3.88 7.45
CA ARG A 22 -9.64 -2.63 7.60
C ARG A 22 -9.49 -1.93 6.26
N TRP A 23 -9.50 -0.60 6.30
CA TRP A 23 -9.21 0.23 5.13
C TRP A 23 -7.71 0.39 4.98
N ASN A 24 -7.22 0.21 3.76
CA ASN A 24 -5.80 0.25 3.44
C ASN A 24 -5.51 1.41 2.51
N VAL A 25 -4.39 2.08 2.74
CA VAL A 25 -3.81 3.06 1.82
C VAL A 25 -2.46 2.52 1.37
N GLN A 26 -2.32 2.23 0.08
CA GLN A 26 -1.02 1.87 -0.46
C GLN A 26 -0.11 3.10 -0.43
N THR A 27 1.03 2.99 0.24
CA THR A 27 2.01 4.08 0.39
C THR A 27 3.27 3.86 -0.43
N SER A 28 3.55 2.61 -0.76
CA SER A 28 4.71 2.20 -1.52
C SER A 28 4.52 0.84 -2.19
N THR A 29 5.43 0.53 -3.11
CA THR A 29 5.48 -0.77 -3.80
C THR A 29 6.85 -1.39 -3.65
N CYS A 30 6.89 -2.69 -3.34
CA CYS A 30 8.14 -3.43 -3.20
C CYS A 30 8.93 -3.45 -4.51
N SER A 31 10.18 -2.99 -4.49
CA SER A 31 11.01 -2.92 -5.70
C SER A 31 11.53 -4.29 -6.19
N LEU A 32 11.42 -5.34 -5.37
CA LEU A 32 11.86 -6.69 -5.70
C LEU A 32 10.69 -7.59 -6.11
N GLY A 33 9.66 -7.67 -5.28
CA GLY A 33 8.52 -8.57 -5.49
C GLY A 33 7.25 -7.90 -6.02
N GLY A 34 7.20 -6.56 -6.09
CA GLY A 34 5.99 -5.84 -6.51
C GLY A 34 4.86 -5.84 -5.47
N CYS A 35 5.12 -6.29 -4.24
CA CYS A 35 4.15 -6.27 -3.13
C CYS A 35 3.67 -4.85 -2.81
N ASP A 36 2.39 -4.72 -2.49
CA ASP A 36 1.82 -3.46 -2.01
C ASP A 36 2.12 -3.28 -0.53
N ILE A 37 2.71 -2.14 -0.16
CA ILE A 37 3.00 -1.79 1.22
C ILE A 37 1.98 -0.75 1.67
N CYS A 38 1.15 -1.12 2.64
CA CYS A 38 -0.05 -0.37 3.01
C CYS A 38 -0.01 0.13 4.46
N GLU A 39 -0.66 1.26 4.71
CA GLU A 39 -1.06 1.72 6.05
C GLU A 39 -2.53 1.34 6.29
N GLU A 40 -2.86 0.85 7.48
CA GLU A 40 -4.20 0.37 7.85
C GLU A 40 -5.00 1.36 8.71
N PHE A 41 -6.30 1.46 8.46
CA PHE A 41 -7.24 2.39 9.09
C PHE A 41 -8.55 1.70 9.46
N GLU A 42 -9.22 2.21 10.50
CA GLU A 42 -10.51 1.66 10.93
C GLU A 42 -11.65 2.12 10.02
N THR A 43 -11.55 3.36 9.52
CA THR A 43 -12.61 4.00 8.74
C THR A 43 -12.12 4.37 7.35
N GLN A 44 -13.06 4.40 6.40
CA GLN A 44 -12.80 4.85 5.04
C GLN A 44 -12.34 6.31 5.01
N GLU A 45 -12.92 7.15 5.86
CA GLU A 45 -12.65 8.59 5.92
C GLU A 45 -11.20 8.87 6.34
N ASP A 46 -10.68 8.13 7.34
CA ASP A 46 -9.29 8.25 7.77
C ASP A 46 -8.32 7.83 6.66
N ALA A 47 -8.61 6.71 5.99
CA ALA A 47 -7.81 6.22 4.87
C ALA A 47 -7.76 7.23 3.71
N HIS A 48 -8.92 7.78 3.31
CA HIS A 48 -8.99 8.82 2.28
C HIS A 48 -8.26 10.10 2.70
N SER A 49 -8.40 10.51 3.95
CA SER A 49 -7.71 11.69 4.49
C SER A 49 -6.20 11.50 4.45
N ARG A 50 -5.72 10.30 4.79
CA ARG A 50 -4.30 9.96 4.68
C ARG A 50 -3.81 9.97 3.23
N ALA A 51 -4.55 9.34 2.32
CA ALA A 51 -4.20 9.33 0.90
C ALA A 51 -4.13 10.75 0.31
N ALA A 52 -5.05 11.64 0.71
CA ALA A 52 -5.02 13.04 0.33
C ALA A 52 -3.79 13.80 0.89
N GLN A 53 -3.41 13.54 2.14
CA GLN A 53 -2.18 14.11 2.72
C GLN A 53 -0.92 13.63 1.98
N LEU A 54 -0.87 12.35 1.62
CA LEU A 54 0.21 11.80 0.82
C LEU A 54 0.26 12.44 -0.57
N ALA A 55 -0.87 12.53 -1.26
CA ALA A 55 -0.96 13.20 -2.56
C ALA A 55 -0.59 14.68 -2.54
N ALA A 56 -0.78 15.36 -1.40
CA ALA A 56 -0.39 16.75 -1.22
C ALA A 56 1.13 16.93 -0.95
N THR A 57 1.79 15.91 -0.38
CA THR A 57 3.20 15.97 0.02
C THR A 57 4.14 15.20 -0.92
N LYS A 58 3.59 14.27 -1.71
CA LYS A 58 4.31 13.38 -2.62
C LYS A 58 3.59 13.34 -3.96
N HIS A 59 4.35 13.20 -5.03
CA HIS A 59 3.80 13.04 -6.38
C HIS A 59 3.58 11.58 -6.79
N GLU A 60 4.24 10.63 -6.13
CA GLU A 60 4.22 9.21 -6.48
C GLU A 60 4.40 8.29 -5.28
N LEU A 61 4.11 7.00 -5.47
CA LEU A 61 4.40 5.93 -4.50
C LEU A 61 5.91 5.71 -4.39
N ASP A 62 6.39 5.58 -3.16
CA ASP A 62 7.79 5.24 -2.93
C ASP A 62 8.07 3.79 -3.37
N ARG A 63 9.31 3.52 -3.79
CA ARG A 63 9.76 2.18 -4.17
C ARG A 63 10.95 1.77 -3.32
N HIS A 64 10.78 0.69 -2.56
CA HIS A 64 11.83 0.10 -1.75
C HIS A 64 11.57 -1.40 -1.58
N ALA A 65 12.57 -2.21 -1.26
CA ALA A 65 12.33 -3.62 -0.98
C ALA A 65 11.60 -3.77 0.37
N CYS A 66 10.54 -4.58 0.41
CA CYS A 66 10.00 -5.03 1.69
C CYS A 66 10.96 -6.03 2.34
N GLU A 67 10.84 -6.18 3.67
CA GLU A 67 11.71 -7.06 4.44
C GLU A 67 11.70 -8.50 3.91
N ASP A 68 10.51 -9.05 3.61
CA ASP A 68 10.38 -10.43 3.17
C ASP A 68 11.10 -10.69 1.83
N CYS A 69 10.84 -9.86 0.81
CA CYS A 69 11.51 -9.99 -0.48
C CYS A 69 13.02 -9.70 -0.38
N TYR A 70 13.42 -8.80 0.52
CA TYR A 70 14.83 -8.54 0.75
C TYR A 70 15.53 -9.76 1.38
N GLN A 71 14.90 -10.42 2.35
CA GLN A 71 15.42 -11.64 2.98
C GLN A 71 15.54 -12.80 1.97
N GLU A 72 14.57 -12.97 1.08
CA GLU A 72 14.66 -13.96 -0.01
C GLU A 72 15.82 -13.64 -0.95
N TYR A 73 15.94 -12.39 -1.39
CA TYR A 73 17.04 -11.96 -2.24
C TYR A 73 18.41 -12.23 -1.61
N VAL A 74 18.57 -11.95 -0.30
CA VAL A 74 19.81 -12.19 0.42
C VAL A 74 20.14 -13.68 0.53
N LYS A 75 19.13 -14.55 0.71
CA LYS A 75 19.32 -16.02 0.76
C LYS A 75 19.83 -16.58 -0.56
N ASP A 76 19.41 -16.02 -1.69
CA ASP A 76 19.85 -16.46 -3.03
C ASP A 76 21.22 -15.90 -3.44
N CYS A 77 21.74 -14.89 -2.72
CA CYS A 77 23.03 -14.25 -3.01
C CYS A 77 24.20 -14.82 -2.19
N TRP A 78 23.98 -15.85 -1.38
CA TRP A 78 24.99 -16.53 -0.53
C TRP A 78 25.09 -18.02 -0.87
#